data_AF-A0A7J7KNV1-F1
#
_entry.id   AF-A0A7J7KNV1-F1
#
_cell.length_a   1.000
_cell.length_b   1.000
_cell.length_c   1.000
_cell.angle_alpha   90.00
_cell.angle_beta   90.00
_cell.angle_gamma   90.00
#
_symmetry.space_group_name_H-M   'P 1'
#
loop_
_entity.id
_entity.type
_entity.pdbx_description
1 polymer ?
#
loop_
_entity_poly.entity_id
_entity_poly.type
_entity_poly.pdbx_seq_one_letter_code
_entity_poly.pdbx_strand_id
1 'polypeptide(L)'
;MYNSTELHKLDGGPVLTDIGKKFGEYVAGNRSVTYNIYSAHDTTVSAVLTALQISDAKQPEYTATVMVELHKSAGDAQGHEVKVFYKPITDNSFIVEKNLPGCPSPCKLEDFLQYVKRFEISDWDKECGNNVPTTPAPPSTDSLGLTHQEKITIIACSTVVVVFCLILLIMFVRKRSSRSMAPYLSLGPGE
;
A
#
# COMPACT_ATOMS: atom_id res chain seq x y z
N MET A 1 -8.74 -5.60 25.82
CA MET A 1 -7.60 -6.05 24.98
C MET A 1 -6.81 -4.88 24.36
N TYR A 2 -7.39 -3.68 24.23
CA TYR A 2 -6.76 -2.56 23.52
C TYR A 2 -6.29 -1.37 24.40
N ASN A 3 -6.00 -1.57 25.69
CA ASN A 3 -5.54 -0.48 26.58
C ASN A 3 -4.02 -0.47 26.76
N SER A 4 -3.27 -0.48 25.65
CA SER A 4 -1.82 -0.38 25.64
C SER A 4 -1.39 0.75 24.72
N THR A 5 -0.55 1.66 25.23
CA THR A 5 0.03 2.76 24.45
C THR A 5 0.87 2.26 23.29
N GLU A 6 1.57 1.14 23.47
CA GLU A 6 2.35 0.49 22.42
C GLU A 6 1.45 -0.01 21.29
N LEU A 7 0.32 -0.65 21.64
CA LEU A 7 -0.64 -1.11 20.63
C LEU A 7 -1.28 0.07 19.89
N HIS A 8 -1.62 1.16 20.59
CA HIS A 8 -2.13 2.37 19.94
C HIS A 8 -1.13 2.93 18.93
N LYS A 9 0.16 2.92 19.26
CA LYS A 9 1.25 3.39 18.39
C LYS A 9 1.43 2.48 17.17
N LEU A 10 1.46 1.16 17.36
CA LEU A 10 1.79 0.22 16.29
C LEU A 10 0.61 -0.13 15.38
N ASP A 11 -0.63 -0.04 15.85
CA ASP A 11 -1.82 -0.49 15.12
C ASP A 11 -2.59 0.67 14.46
N GLY A 12 -3.30 1.49 15.25
CA GLY A 12 -4.05 2.64 14.73
C GLY A 12 -3.18 3.88 14.44
N GLY A 13 -2.00 3.95 15.06
CA GLY A 13 -1.07 5.07 14.98
C GLY A 13 -0.61 5.49 13.57
N PRO A 14 -0.25 4.56 12.68
CA PRO A 14 0.21 4.88 11.31
C PRO A 14 -0.86 5.61 10.49
N VAL A 15 -2.12 5.22 10.63
CA VAL A 15 -3.23 5.90 9.94
C VAL A 15 -3.41 7.32 10.48
N LEU A 16 -3.33 7.50 11.81
CA LEU A 16 -3.49 8.81 12.45
C LEU A 16 -2.34 9.77 12.12
N THR A 17 -1.11 9.27 12.08
CA THR A 17 0.08 10.06 11.71
C THR A 17 0.04 10.49 10.24
N ASP A 18 -0.39 9.60 9.35
CA ASP A 18 -0.61 9.94 7.93
C ASP A 18 -1.70 11.01 7.74
N ILE A 19 -2.81 10.93 8.48
CA ILE A 19 -3.85 11.96 8.48
C ILE A 19 -3.28 13.31 8.95
N GLY A 20 -2.56 13.33 10.09
CA GLY A 20 -1.93 14.56 10.61
C GLY A 20 -0.94 15.17 9.62
N LYS A 21 -0.09 14.35 9.01
CA LYS A 21 0.83 14.79 7.95
C LYS A 21 0.08 15.44 6.78
N LYS A 22 -0.98 14.80 6.28
CA LYS A 22 -1.78 15.34 5.16
C LYS A 22 -2.44 16.68 5.50
N PHE A 23 -2.90 16.86 6.75
CA PHE A 23 -3.43 18.15 7.20
C PHE A 23 -2.33 19.23 7.24
N GLY A 24 -1.16 18.92 7.79
CA GLY A 24 -0.02 19.84 7.81
C GLY A 24 0.41 20.25 6.40
N GLU A 25 0.50 19.29 5.47
CA GLU A 25 0.83 19.56 4.06
C GLU A 25 -0.23 20.43 3.37
N TYR A 26 -1.53 20.22 3.67
CA TYR A 26 -2.62 21.00 3.11
C TYR A 26 -2.56 22.46 3.58
N VAL A 27 -2.37 22.69 4.88
CA VAL A 27 -2.25 24.06 5.44
C VAL A 27 -0.99 24.76 4.95
N ALA A 28 0.12 24.03 4.77
CA ALA A 28 1.35 24.58 4.20
C ALA A 28 1.25 24.93 2.70
N GLY A 29 0.15 24.58 2.03
CA GLY A 29 0.00 24.76 0.58
C GLY A 29 0.77 23.76 -0.28
N ASN A 30 1.37 22.73 0.33
CA ASN A 30 2.10 21.66 -0.35
C ASN A 30 1.19 20.56 -0.89
N ARG A 31 -0.10 20.60 -0.54
CA ARG A 31 -1.13 19.63 -0.95
C ARG A 31 -2.46 20.34 -1.22
N SER A 32 -3.18 19.90 -2.26
CA SER A 32 -4.49 20.45 -2.65
C SER A 32 -5.65 19.44 -2.56
N VAL A 33 -5.38 18.21 -2.13
CA VAL A 33 -6.40 17.15 -2.01
C VAL A 33 -7.34 17.45 -0.84
N THR A 34 -8.63 17.53 -1.14
CA THR A 34 -9.70 17.87 -0.19
C THR A 34 -10.32 16.67 0.51
N TYR A 35 -10.29 15.49 -0.12
CA TYR A 35 -10.85 14.25 0.44
C TYR A 35 -9.86 13.09 0.31
N ASN A 36 -9.67 12.36 1.41
CA ASN A 36 -8.89 11.11 1.45
C ASN A 36 -9.80 10.02 2.02
N ILE A 37 -9.98 8.93 1.29
CA ILE A 37 -10.85 7.83 1.68
C ILE A 37 -9.99 6.58 1.86
N TYR A 38 -10.10 5.95 3.03
CA TYR A 38 -9.47 4.67 3.33
C TYR A 38 -10.57 3.61 3.46
N SER A 39 -10.62 2.69 2.49
CA SER A 39 -11.44 1.49 2.63
C SER A 39 -10.67 0.47 3.44
N ALA A 40 -11.23 0.02 4.56
CA ALA A 40 -10.54 -0.80 5.53
C ALA A 40 -11.48 -1.82 6.18
N HIS A 41 -10.92 -2.64 7.07
CA HIS A 41 -11.66 -3.66 7.81
C HIS A 41 -12.12 -3.15 9.19
N ASP A 42 -13.05 -3.86 9.82
CA ASP A 42 -13.54 -3.60 11.17
C ASP A 42 -12.41 -3.54 12.21
N THR A 43 -11.40 -4.41 12.08
CA THR A 43 -10.17 -4.41 12.88
C THR A 43 -9.42 -3.09 12.77
N THR A 44 -9.27 -2.55 11.56
CA THR A 44 -8.63 -1.24 11.34
C THR A 44 -9.43 -0.11 11.97
N VAL A 45 -10.76 -0.12 11.82
CA VAL A 45 -11.62 0.88 12.45
C VAL A 45 -11.53 0.79 13.97
N SER A 46 -11.54 -0.42 14.53
CA SER A 46 -11.37 -0.67 15.96
C SER A 46 -10.03 -0.16 16.47
N ALA A 47 -8.94 -0.41 15.74
CA ALA A 47 -7.60 0.07 16.06
C ALA A 47 -7.53 1.60 16.10
N VAL A 48 -8.10 2.28 15.09
CA VAL A 48 -8.16 3.74 15.02
C VAL A 48 -9.00 4.32 16.16
N LEU A 49 -10.21 3.79 16.40
CA LEU A 49 -11.07 4.24 17.51
C LEU A 49 -10.37 4.08 18.86
N THR A 50 -9.60 3.00 19.03
CA THR A 50 -8.89 2.76 20.26
C THR A 50 -7.66 3.67 20.41
N ALA A 51 -6.88 3.89 19.35
CA ALA A 51 -5.76 4.82 19.37
C ALA A 51 -6.22 6.27 19.61
N LEU A 52 -7.40 6.64 19.10
CA LEU A 52 -8.09 7.89 19.39
C LEU A 52 -8.69 7.95 20.80
N GLN A 53 -8.73 6.82 21.53
CA GLN A 53 -9.34 6.67 22.86
C GLN A 53 -10.83 7.06 22.90
N ILE A 54 -11.55 6.78 21.81
CA ILE A 54 -12.99 7.07 21.65
C ILE A 54 -13.83 5.79 21.42
N SER A 55 -13.19 4.62 21.51
CA SER A 55 -13.85 3.32 21.41
C SER A 55 -14.81 3.08 22.59
N ASP A 56 -15.99 2.54 22.29
CA ASP A 56 -16.95 2.04 23.28
C ASP A 56 -16.78 0.54 23.56
N ALA A 57 -15.64 -0.04 23.16
CA ALA A 57 -15.32 -1.46 23.25
C ALA A 57 -16.28 -2.39 22.50
N LYS A 58 -17.06 -1.87 21.54
CA LYS A 58 -17.86 -2.68 20.61
C LYS A 58 -17.13 -2.91 19.30
N GLN A 59 -17.46 -4.01 18.64
CA GLN A 59 -17.01 -4.25 17.27
C GLN A 59 -17.67 -3.22 16.34
N PRO A 60 -16.91 -2.58 15.44
CA PRO A 60 -17.50 -1.69 14.44
C PRO A 60 -18.51 -2.45 13.56
N GLU A 61 -19.71 -1.91 13.39
CA GLU A 61 -20.70 -2.52 12.50
C GLU A 61 -20.34 -2.28 11.02
N TYR A 62 -21.06 -2.95 10.13
CA TYR A 62 -20.93 -2.70 8.70
C TYR A 62 -21.14 -1.22 8.38
N THR A 63 -20.25 -0.69 7.53
CA THR A 63 -20.20 0.72 7.12
C THR A 63 -19.84 1.71 8.23
N ALA A 64 -19.39 1.24 9.39
CA ALA A 64 -18.84 2.11 10.42
C ALA A 64 -17.71 2.98 9.85
N THR A 65 -17.77 4.28 10.13
CA THR A 65 -16.89 5.28 9.50
C THR A 65 -16.34 6.24 10.56
N VAL A 66 -15.03 6.44 10.54
CA VAL A 66 -14.35 7.50 11.30
C VAL A 66 -14.03 8.64 10.34
N MET A 67 -14.51 9.83 10.65
CA MET A 67 -14.27 11.05 9.87
C MET A 67 -13.39 11.96 10.69
N VAL A 68 -12.27 12.39 10.12
CA VAL A 68 -11.38 13.40 10.71
C VAL A 68 -11.38 14.57 9.73
N GLU A 69 -11.87 15.72 10.18
CA GLU A 69 -12.12 16.88 9.34
C GLU A 69 -11.24 18.05 9.76
N LEU A 70 -10.69 18.75 8.78
CA LEU A 70 -9.92 19.98 8.96
C LEU A 70 -10.79 21.18 8.58
N HIS A 71 -11.04 22.06 9.53
CA HIS A 71 -11.86 23.26 9.38
C HIS A 71 -11.00 24.51 9.52
N LYS A 72 -11.39 25.61 8.86
CA LYS A 72 -10.84 26.94 9.15
C LYS A 72 -11.63 27.55 10.29
N SER A 73 -10.95 28.01 11.34
CA SER A 73 -11.61 28.60 12.51
C SER A 73 -12.27 29.93 12.16
N ALA A 74 -13.50 30.13 12.62
CA ALA A 74 -14.25 31.35 12.41
C ALA A 74 -13.68 32.47 13.32
N GLY A 75 -12.73 33.26 12.81
CA GLY A 75 -12.20 34.44 13.51
C GLY A 75 -10.69 34.59 13.46
N ASP A 76 -9.96 33.56 13.04
CA ASP A 76 -8.52 33.64 12.77
C ASP A 76 -8.30 33.26 11.31
N ALA A 77 -7.86 34.21 10.50
CA ALA A 77 -7.62 34.00 9.06
C ALA A 77 -6.59 32.88 8.79
N GLN A 78 -5.81 32.48 9.81
CA GLN A 78 -4.78 31.43 9.74
C GLN A 78 -5.07 30.22 10.63
N GLY A 79 -6.07 30.29 11.52
CA GLY A 79 -6.39 29.22 12.48
C GLY A 79 -7.11 28.05 11.83
N HIS A 80 -6.65 26.83 12.11
CA HIS A 80 -7.29 25.59 11.69
C HIS A 80 -7.67 24.74 12.91
N GLU A 81 -8.83 24.10 12.85
CA GLU A 81 -9.33 23.19 13.87
C GLU A 81 -9.62 21.81 13.27
N VAL A 82 -9.45 20.78 14.08
CA VAL A 82 -9.71 19.39 13.71
C VAL A 82 -10.95 18.89 14.47
N LYS A 83 -11.89 18.31 13.73
CA LYS A 83 -13.08 17.66 14.29
C LYS A 83 -13.04 16.18 13.98
N VAL A 84 -13.41 15.35 14.95
CA VAL A 84 -13.49 13.91 14.78
C VAL A 84 -14.94 13.48 14.95
N PHE A 85 -15.45 12.74 13.98
CA PHE A 85 -16.78 12.16 14.03
C PHE A 85 -16.70 10.65 13.89
N TYR A 86 -17.63 9.97 14.56
CA TYR A 86 -17.81 8.53 14.41
C TYR A 86 -19.25 8.22 14.03
N LYS A 87 -19.40 7.47 12.95
CA LYS A 87 -20.67 6.88 12.51
C LYS A 87 -20.61 5.37 12.79
N PRO A 88 -21.31 4.85 13.80
CA PRO A 88 -21.22 3.45 14.18
C PRO A 88 -22.01 2.51 13.27
N ILE A 89 -23.12 2.97 12.69
CA ILE A 89 -24.09 2.12 11.97
C ILE A 89 -24.45 2.68 10.59
N THR A 90 -25.17 1.90 9.78
CA THR A 90 -25.49 2.25 8.38
C THR A 90 -26.44 3.45 8.27
N ASP A 91 -27.38 3.62 9.20
CA ASP A 91 -28.30 4.74 9.14
C ASP A 91 -27.59 6.09 9.39
N ASN A 92 -28.16 7.17 8.82
CA ASN A 92 -27.60 8.52 8.91
C ASN A 92 -28.01 9.26 10.20
N SER A 93 -28.70 8.61 11.14
CA SER A 93 -29.25 9.28 12.34
C SER A 93 -28.21 9.55 13.43
N PHE A 94 -27.03 8.93 13.38
CA PHE A 94 -26.11 8.89 14.53
C PHE A 94 -24.64 9.22 14.18
N ILE A 95 -24.38 10.26 13.38
CA ILE A 95 -23.01 10.82 13.32
C ILE A 95 -22.74 11.59 14.61
N VAL A 96 -21.77 11.14 15.41
CA VAL A 96 -21.45 11.73 16.71
C VAL A 96 -20.07 12.36 16.67
N GLU A 97 -19.99 13.65 17.01
CA GLU A 97 -18.71 14.33 17.24
C GLU A 97 -18.05 13.78 18.52
N LYS A 98 -16.75 13.54 18.45
CA LYS A 98 -15.96 12.92 19.51
C LYS A 98 -14.86 13.87 19.96
N ASN A 99 -14.81 14.11 21.27
CA ASN A 99 -13.71 14.84 21.89
C ASN A 99 -12.51 13.91 22.06
N LEU A 100 -11.33 14.39 21.67
CA LEU A 100 -10.08 13.65 21.83
C LEU A 100 -9.47 13.95 23.21
N PRO A 101 -9.14 12.93 24.01
CA PRO A 101 -8.48 13.16 25.30
C PRO A 101 -7.09 13.75 25.10
N GLY A 102 -6.81 14.90 25.71
CA GLY A 102 -5.54 15.60 25.51
C GLY A 102 -5.48 16.48 24.26
N CYS A 103 -6.60 16.68 23.55
CA CYS A 103 -6.80 17.82 22.66
C CYS A 103 -7.92 18.72 23.23
N PRO A 104 -7.63 19.96 23.66
CA PRO A 104 -8.65 20.89 24.14
C PRO A 104 -9.73 21.14 23.08
N SER A 105 -10.95 21.52 23.49
CA SER A 105 -12.01 21.93 22.55
C SER A 105 -12.06 23.47 22.46
N PRO A 106 -12.01 24.08 21.26
CA PRO A 106 -11.84 23.45 19.95
C PRO A 106 -10.42 22.87 19.76
N CYS A 107 -10.33 21.71 19.12
CA CYS A 107 -9.05 21.01 18.91
C CYS A 107 -8.29 21.70 17.78
N LYS A 108 -7.31 22.55 18.12
CA LYS A 108 -6.49 23.23 17.13
C LYS A 108 -5.64 22.23 16.35
N LEU A 109 -5.29 22.58 15.12
CA LEU A 109 -4.42 21.74 14.30
C LEU A 109 -3.08 21.46 15.00
N GLU A 110 -2.45 22.45 15.66
CA GLU A 110 -1.19 22.20 16.36
C GLU A 110 -1.34 21.17 17.50
N ASP A 111 -2.43 21.27 18.26
CA ASP A 111 -2.74 20.34 19.35
C ASP A 111 -3.01 18.93 18.79
N PHE A 112 -3.71 18.83 17.65
CA PHE A 112 -3.93 17.55 16.96
C PHE A 112 -2.62 16.94 16.44
N LEU A 113 -1.74 17.73 15.83
CA LEU A 113 -0.44 17.26 15.34
C LEU A 113 0.41 16.75 16.51
N GLN A 114 0.43 17.47 17.62
CA GLN A 114 1.10 17.03 18.84
C GLN A 114 0.46 15.75 19.41
N TYR A 115 -0.87 15.65 19.36
CA TYR A 115 -1.61 14.47 19.77
C TYR A 115 -1.18 13.22 18.97
N VAL A 116 -1.11 13.31 17.63
CA VAL A 116 -0.77 12.14 16.78
C VAL A 116 0.73 11.85 16.72
N LYS A 117 1.59 12.84 16.99
CA LYS A 117 3.05 12.69 16.97
C LYS A 117 3.56 11.57 17.89
N ARG A 118 2.85 11.29 18.99
CA ARG A 118 3.21 10.17 19.91
C ARG A 118 3.12 8.79 19.26
N PHE A 119 2.44 8.68 18.12
CA PHE A 119 2.30 7.45 17.36
C PHE A 119 3.33 7.31 16.24
N GLU A 120 4.19 8.31 16.04
CA GLU A 120 5.18 8.29 14.97
C GLU A 120 6.21 7.17 15.22
N ILE A 121 6.48 6.40 14.17
CA ILE A 121 7.42 5.29 14.17
C ILE A 121 8.54 5.63 13.20
N SER A 122 9.75 5.83 13.72
CA SER A 122 10.93 6.13 12.91
C SER A 122 11.57 4.89 12.30
N ASP A 123 11.46 3.75 12.99
CA ASP A 123 12.09 2.48 12.60
C ASP A 123 11.14 1.32 12.92
N TRP A 124 10.47 0.84 11.89
CA TRP A 124 9.50 -0.25 11.99
C TRP A 124 10.15 -1.56 12.40
N ASP A 125 11.33 -1.87 11.88
CA ASP A 125 11.99 -3.12 12.17
C ASP A 125 12.39 -3.19 13.64
N LYS A 126 12.94 -2.10 14.16
CA LYS A 126 13.29 -2.00 15.57
C LYS A 126 12.05 -2.12 16.47
N GLU A 127 10.97 -1.40 16.17
CA GLU A 127 9.75 -1.42 16.99
C GLU A 127 9.03 -2.77 16.92
N CYS A 128 9.10 -3.48 15.79
CA CYS A 128 8.57 -4.84 15.64
C CYS A 128 9.50 -5.92 16.22
N GLY A 129 10.67 -5.56 16.76
CA GLY A 129 11.64 -6.53 17.26
C GLY A 129 12.27 -7.38 16.15
N ASN A 130 12.17 -6.94 14.90
CA ASN A 130 12.93 -7.51 13.80
C ASN A 130 14.38 -7.14 14.04
N ASN A 131 15.15 -8.05 14.63
CA ASN A 131 16.59 -7.93 14.67
C ASN A 131 17.11 -8.06 13.23
N VAL A 132 17.09 -6.98 12.45
CA VAL A 132 17.83 -6.91 11.19
C VAL A 132 19.30 -6.80 11.60
N PRO A 133 20.13 -7.84 11.43
CA PRO A 133 21.55 -7.67 11.63
C PRO A 133 21.98 -6.62 10.61
N THR A 134 22.68 -5.56 11.04
CA THR A 134 23.16 -4.46 10.17
C THR A 134 24.23 -4.91 9.16
N THR A 135 24.32 -6.21 8.89
CA THR A 135 24.98 -6.73 7.70
C THR A 135 24.08 -6.47 6.50
N PRO A 136 24.59 -5.92 5.38
CA PRO A 136 23.80 -5.84 4.16
C PRO A 136 23.23 -7.23 3.90
N ALA A 137 21.90 -7.31 3.82
CA ALA A 137 21.23 -8.57 3.56
C ALA A 137 21.94 -9.24 2.37
N PRO A 138 22.40 -10.50 2.49
CA PRO A 138 22.87 -11.22 1.32
C PRO A 138 21.72 -11.13 0.30
N PRO A 139 22.03 -10.80 -0.98
CA PRO A 139 21.00 -10.59 -1.99
C PRO A 139 20.03 -11.76 -1.95
N SER A 140 18.72 -11.47 -1.88
CA SER A 140 17.67 -12.48 -1.85
C SER A 140 17.92 -13.49 -2.96
N THR A 141 18.42 -14.66 -2.58
CA THR A 141 18.58 -15.75 -3.53
C THR A 141 17.17 -16.25 -3.81
N ASP A 142 16.78 -16.21 -5.08
CA ASP A 142 15.64 -16.97 -5.59
C ASP A 142 15.65 -18.40 -5.04
N SER A 143 14.49 -19.05 -5.01
CA SER A 143 14.26 -20.42 -4.51
C SER A 143 15.20 -21.51 -5.07
N LEU A 144 16.01 -21.17 -6.08
CA LEU A 144 16.99 -22.04 -6.72
C LEU A 144 18.44 -21.83 -6.23
N GLY A 145 18.71 -20.85 -5.36
CA GLY A 145 20.06 -20.63 -4.79
C GLY A 145 21.13 -20.22 -5.79
N LEU A 146 20.76 -19.87 -7.03
CA LEU A 146 21.71 -19.55 -8.10
C LEU A 146 22.14 -18.08 -8.08
N THR A 147 23.43 -17.86 -8.24
CA THR A 147 24.04 -16.53 -8.34
C THR A 147 23.60 -15.81 -9.63
N HIS A 148 23.68 -14.47 -9.65
CA HIS A 148 23.30 -13.66 -10.80
C HIS A 148 24.06 -14.04 -12.10
N GLN A 149 25.32 -14.49 -11.96
CA GLN A 149 26.15 -14.96 -13.08
C GLN A 149 25.67 -16.31 -13.63
N GLU A 150 25.26 -17.22 -12.77
CA GLU A 150 24.71 -18.53 -13.19
C GLU A 150 23.37 -18.35 -13.91
N LYS A 151 22.52 -17.42 -13.45
CA LYS A 151 21.25 -17.09 -14.11
C LYS A 151 21.44 -16.56 -15.53
N ILE A 152 22.34 -15.60 -15.74
CA ILE A 152 22.63 -15.04 -17.07
C ILE A 152 23.11 -16.13 -18.02
N THR A 153 23.99 -17.00 -17.55
CA THR A 153 24.55 -18.09 -18.35
C THR A 153 23.47 -19.07 -18.82
N ILE A 154 22.53 -19.43 -17.94
CA ILE A 154 21.41 -20.32 -18.28
C ILE A 154 20.49 -19.70 -19.34
N ILE A 155 20.15 -18.42 -19.20
CA ILE A 155 19.29 -17.71 -20.17
C ILE A 155 19.98 -17.62 -21.53
N ALA A 156 21.26 -17.28 -21.57
CA ALA A 156 22.03 -17.23 -22.81
C ALA A 156 22.10 -18.59 -23.51
N CYS A 157 22.39 -19.67 -22.78
CA CYS A 157 22.46 -21.02 -23.36
C CYS A 157 21.10 -21.49 -23.90
N SER A 158 20.02 -21.28 -23.14
CA SER A 158 18.67 -21.69 -23.56
C SER A 158 18.19 -20.97 -24.83
N THR A 159 18.48 -19.67 -24.96
CA THR A 159 18.11 -18.91 -26.17
C THR A 159 18.84 -19.41 -27.41
N VAL A 160 20.14 -19.72 -27.32
CA VAL A 160 20.92 -20.27 -28.44
C VAL A 160 20.38 -21.63 -28.89
N VAL A 161 20.06 -22.53 -27.96
CA VAL A 161 19.50 -23.86 -28.28
C VAL A 161 18.15 -23.73 -28.98
N VAL A 162 17.27 -22.85 -28.49
CA VAL A 162 15.95 -22.63 -29.09
C VAL A 162 16.08 -22.07 -30.51
N VAL A 163 16.94 -21.07 -30.72
CA VAL A 163 17.18 -20.51 -32.06
C VAL A 163 17.73 -21.55 -33.02
N PHE A 164 18.67 -22.39 -32.58
CA PHE A 164 19.21 -23.48 -33.39
C PHE A 164 18.12 -24.50 -33.78
N CYS A 165 17.28 -24.91 -32.82
CA CYS A 165 16.14 -25.79 -33.10
C CYS A 165 15.16 -25.18 -34.09
N LEU A 166 14.87 -23.88 -33.99
CA LEU A 166 14.00 -23.17 -34.94
C LEU A 166 14.61 -23.13 -36.35
N ILE A 167 15.92 -22.88 -36.47
CA ILE A 167 16.62 -22.92 -37.77
C ILE A 167 16.54 -24.33 -38.37
N LEU A 168 16.80 -25.37 -37.60
CA LEU A 168 16.70 -26.75 -38.06
C LEU A 168 15.28 -27.11 -38.49
N LEU A 169 14.26 -26.68 -37.74
CA LEU A 169 12.86 -26.86 -38.10
C LEU A 169 12.51 -26.13 -39.41
N ILE A 170 12.94 -24.88 -39.57
CA ILE A 170 12.75 -24.11 -40.81
C ILE A 170 13.44 -24.81 -41.97
N MET A 171 14.70 -25.25 -41.81
CA MET A 171 15.43 -25.98 -42.85
C MET A 171 14.73 -27.30 -43.20
N PHE A 172 14.22 -28.04 -42.21
CA PHE A 172 13.48 -29.27 -42.41
C PHE A 172 12.17 -29.03 -43.16
N VAL A 173 11.40 -28.00 -42.78
CA VAL A 173 10.16 -27.60 -43.46
C VAL A 173 10.45 -27.15 -44.90
N ARG A 174 11.48 -26.34 -45.13
CA ARG A 174 11.89 -25.92 -46.48
C ARG A 174 12.34 -27.10 -47.34
N LYS A 175 13.11 -28.04 -46.78
CA LYS A 175 13.54 -29.27 -47.48
C LYS A 175 12.36 -30.19 -47.79
N ARG A 176 11.40 -30.33 -46.87
CA ARG A 176 10.16 -31.09 -47.08
C ARG A 176 9.30 -30.45 -48.16
N SER A 177 9.12 -29.13 -48.13
CA SER A 177 8.39 -28.36 -49.15
C SER A 177 9.04 -28.49 -50.54
N SER A 178 10.36 -28.32 -50.65
CA SER A 178 11.10 -28.52 -51.90
C SER A 178 10.96 -29.95 -52.45
N ARG A 179 11.02 -30.98 -51.57
CA ARG A 179 10.75 -32.37 -51.97
C ARG A 179 9.30 -32.61 -52.38
N SER A 180 8.33 -31.93 -51.78
CA SER A 180 6.91 -32.01 -52.16
C SER A 180 6.60 -31.31 -53.48
N MET A 181 7.43 -30.34 -53.89
CA MET A 181 7.26 -29.56 -55.13
C MET A 181 8.07 -30.14 -56.31
N ALA A 182 9.06 -30.99 -56.03
CA ALA A 182 9.83 -31.72 -57.04
C ALA A 182 8.98 -32.54 -58.04
N PRO A 183 7.84 -33.16 -57.68
CA PRO A 183 6.99 -33.90 -58.63
C PRO A 183 6.20 -33.01 -59.60
N TYR A 184 6.03 -31.71 -59.30
CA TYR A 184 5.26 -30.78 -60.14
C TYR A 184 6.13 -30.09 -61.22
N LEU A 185 7.46 -30.08 -61.07
CA LEU A 185 8.39 -29.59 -62.11
C LEU A 185 8.78 -30.63 -63.16
N SER A 186 8.39 -31.91 -62.99
CA SER A 186 8.65 -32.97 -63.97
C SER A 186 7.48 -33.24 -64.93
N LEU A 187 6.38 -32.51 -64.81
CA LEU A 187 5.30 -32.50 -65.80
C LEU A 187 5.39 -31.20 -66.61
N GLY A 188 6.38 -31.15 -67.49
CA GLY A 188 6.38 -30.21 -68.61
C GLY A 188 5.19 -30.49 -69.54
N PRO A 189 4.75 -29.50 -70.34
CA PRO A 189 3.55 -29.60 -71.17
C PRO A 189 3.71 -30.76 -72.16
N GLY A 190 2.83 -31.77 -72.03
CA GLY A 190 2.70 -32.82 -73.03
C GLY A 190 2.11 -32.22 -74.30
N GLU A 191 2.87 -32.40 -75.39
CA GLU A 191 2.40 -32.33 -76.78
C GLU A 191 1.32 -33.39 -77.06
#